data_AF-U3TYV9-F1
#
_entry.id   AF-U3TYV9-F1
#
_cell.length_a   1.000
_cell.length_b   1.000
_cell.length_c   1.000
_cell.angle_alpha   90.00
_cell.angle_beta   90.00
_cell.angle_gamma   90.00
#
_symmetry.space_group_name_H-M   'P 1'
#
loop_
_entity.id
_entity.type
_entity.pdbx_description
1 polymer ?
#
loop_
_entity_poly.entity_id
_entity_poly.type
_entity_poly.pdbx_seq_one_letter_code
_entity_poly.pdbx_strand_id
1 'polypeptide(L)' 'MFAAMGNHVTALHRESIGEIVLDDELGEGEYRELTEAEINSIGLPDELKQCK' A
#
# COMPACT_ATOMS: atom_id res chain seq x y z
N MET A 1 10.89 5.42 17.25
CA MET A 1 9.43 5.53 17.02
C MET A 1 8.87 6.58 17.97
N PHE A 2 7.77 7.27 17.62
CA PHE A 2 7.24 8.44 18.36
C PHE A 2 7.09 8.23 19.88
N ALA A 3 6.63 7.06 20.30
CA ALA A 3 6.49 6.71 21.72
C ALA A 3 7.82 6.76 22.50
N ALA A 4 8.94 6.37 21.87
CA ALA A 4 10.26 6.42 22.51
C ALA A 4 10.76 7.86 22.76
N MET A 5 10.16 8.86 22.10
CA MET A 5 10.44 10.28 22.31
C MET A 5 9.40 10.94 23.24
N GLY A 6 8.54 10.15 23.88
CA GLY A 6 7.45 10.66 24.74
C GLY A 6 6.25 11.23 23.97
N ASN A 7 6.18 11.02 22.65
CA ASN A 7 5.06 11.49 21.82
C ASN A 7 3.99 10.42 21.66
N HIS A 8 2.72 10.84 21.65
CA HIS A 8 1.59 9.98 21.34
C HIS A 8 1.11 10.22 19.90
N VAL A 9 0.99 9.16 19.12
CA VAL A 9 0.47 9.21 17.74
C VAL A 9 -1.05 9.17 17.81
N THR A 10 -1.72 10.27 17.46
CA THR A 10 -3.19 10.38 17.48
C THR A 10 -3.84 9.87 16.20
N ALA A 11 -3.10 9.85 15.09
CA ALA A 11 -3.51 9.30 13.81
C ALA A 11 -2.30 8.76 13.05
N LEU A 12 -2.47 7.64 12.35
CA LEU A 12 -1.44 7.06 11.50
C LEU A 12 -2.12 6.51 10.24
N HIS A 13 -1.81 7.11 9.11
CA HIS A 13 -2.30 6.70 7.81
C HIS A 13 -1.12 6.25 6.94
N ARG A 14 -1.30 5.17 6.18
CA ARG A 14 -0.29 4.69 5.23
C ARG A 14 -0.75 5.06 3.83
N GLU A 15 -0.07 6.02 3.22
CA GLU A 15 -0.38 6.53 1.89
C GLU A 15 0.27 5.73 0.76
N SER A 16 1.34 4.98 1.03
CA SER A 16 2.06 4.23 -0.01
C SER A 16 2.76 2.97 0.52
N ILE A 17 3.03 2.04 -0.41
CA ILE A 17 3.85 0.85 -0.21
C ILE A 17 4.75 0.68 -1.44
N GLY A 18 6.03 1.00 -1.29
CA GLY A 18 6.95 1.03 -2.43
C GLY A 18 6.48 2.05 -3.48
N GLU A 19 6.34 1.60 -4.73
CA GLU A 19 5.86 2.43 -5.85
C GLU A 19 4.32 2.50 -5.94
N ILE A 20 3.59 1.77 -5.08
CA ILE A 20 2.12 1.77 -5.07
C ILE A 20 1.63 2.87 -4.13
N VAL A 21 0.88 3.82 -4.66
CA VAL A 21 0.29 4.95 -3.93
C VAL A 21 -1.22 4.73 -3.79
N LEU A 22 -1.77 5.08 -2.62
CA LEU A 22 -3.21 5.06 -2.38
C LEU A 22 -3.91 6.03 -3.33
N ASP A 23 -4.97 5.54 -3.97
CA ASP A 23 -5.78 6.33 -4.87
C ASP A 23 -6.65 7.32 -4.08
N ASP A 24 -6.55 8.62 -4.38
CA ASP A 24 -7.30 9.68 -3.70
C ASP A 24 -8.82 9.58 -3.94
N GLU A 25 -9.24 8.85 -4.99
CA GLU A 25 -10.65 8.64 -5.31
C GLU A 25 -11.26 7.46 -4.55
N LEU A 26 -10.45 6.60 -3.91
CA LEU A 26 -10.95 5.46 -3.12
C LEU A 26 -11.47 5.90 -1.75
N GLY A 27 -12.73 5.56 -1.48
CA GLY A 27 -13.33 5.71 -0.17
C GLY A 27 -12.78 4.70 0.87
N GLU A 28 -13.05 4.98 2.15
CA GLU A 28 -12.70 4.05 3.23
C GLU A 28 -13.40 2.70 3.03
N GLY A 29 -12.61 1.62 3.00
CA GLY A 29 -13.10 0.24 2.82
C GLY A 29 -13.26 -0.17 1.35
N GLU A 30 -13.03 0.73 0.41
CA GLU A 30 -13.01 0.41 -1.01
C GLU A 30 -11.66 -0.19 -1.44
N TYR A 31 -11.66 -0.87 -2.59
CA TYR A 31 -10.45 -1.40 -3.20
C TYR A 31 -10.52 -1.28 -4.71
N ARG A 32 -9.35 -1.25 -5.35
CA ARG A 32 -9.19 -1.41 -6.79
C ARG A 32 -8.17 -2.49 -7.09
N GLU A 33 -8.23 -3.04 -8.29
CA GLU A 33 -7.18 -3.90 -8.80
C GLU A 33 -5.92 -3.08 -9.08
N LEU A 34 -4.76 -3.70 -8.88
CA LEU A 34 -3.48 -3.10 -9.22
C LEU A 34 -3.27 -3.14 -10.73
N THR A 35 -2.62 -2.12 -11.26
CA THR A 35 -2.16 -2.11 -12.65
C THR A 35 -0.99 -3.07 -12.83
N GLU A 36 -0.73 -3.53 -14.07
CA GLU A 36 0.42 -4.39 -14.37
C GLU A 36 1.75 -3.77 -13.92
N ALA A 37 1.90 -2.45 -14.03
CA ALA A 37 3.09 -1.75 -13.57
C ALA A 37 3.27 -1.84 -12.04
N GLU A 38 2.19 -1.64 -11.28
CA GLU A 38 2.18 -1.76 -9.82
C GLU A 38 2.46 -3.21 -9.39
N ILE A 39 1.86 -4.20 -10.06
CA ILE A 39 2.11 -5.63 -9.85
C ILE A 39 3.59 -5.95 -10.08
N ASN A 40 4.18 -5.47 -11.17
CA ASN A 40 5.60 -5.70 -11.47
C ASN A 40 6.55 -4.97 -10.52
N SER A 41 6.08 -3.92 -9.82
CA SER A 41 6.88 -3.17 -8.84
C SER A 41 7.06 -3.92 -7.52
N ILE A 42 6.12 -4.80 -7.18
CA ILE A 42 6.21 -5.65 -6.00
C ILE A 42 6.85 -6.97 -6.42
N GLY A 43 7.87 -7.42 -5.67
CA GLY A 43 8.61 -8.66 -5.95
C GLY A 43 7.75 -9.90 -5.72
N LEU A 44 6.71 -10.09 -6.54
CA LEU A 44 5.77 -11.19 -6.42
C LEU A 44 6.51 -12.52 -6.55
N PRO A 45 6.16 -13.50 -5.71
CA PRO A 45 6.53 -14.89 -5.94
C PRO A 45 6.10 -15.32 -7.34
N ASP A 46 6.91 -16.14 -8.01
CA ASP A 46 6.66 -16.54 -9.40
C ASP A 46 5.30 -17.23 -9.58
N GLU A 47 4.75 -17.85 -8.52
CA GLU A 47 3.44 -18.51 -8.55
C GLU A 47 2.26 -17.52 -8.67
N LEU A 48 2.45 -16.27 -8.23
CA LEU A 48 1.41 -15.23 -8.24
C LEU A 48 1.51 -14.31 -9.47
N LYS A 49 2.57 -14.42 -10.28
CA LYS A 49 2.73 -13.67 -11.53
C LYS A 49 1.81 -14.15 -12.66
N GLN A 50 1.07 -15.25 -12.45
CA GLN A 50 0.18 -15.84 -13.44
C GLN A 50 -1.28 -15.87 -12.95
N CYS A 51 -1.86 -14.71 -12.64
CA CYS A 51 -3.31 -14.55 -12.80
C CYS A 51 -3.57 -14.23 -14.27
N LYS A 52 -3.83 -15.27 -15.06
CA LYS A 52 -4.45 -15.16 -16.39
C LYS A 52 -5.96 -15.07 -16.27
#